data_AF-A0A0M3J0N4-F1
#
_entry.id   AF-A0A0M3J0N4-F1
#
_cell.length_a   1.000
_cell.length_b   1.000
_cell.length_c   1.000
_cell.angle_alpha   90.00
_cell.angle_beta   90.00
_cell.angle_gamma   90.00
#
_symmetry.space_group_name_H-M   'P 1'
#
loop_
_entity.id
_entity.type
_entity.pdbx_description
1 polymer ?
#
loop_
_entity_poly.entity_id
_entity_poly.type
_entity_poly.pdbx_seq_one_letter_code
_entity_poly.pdbx_strand_id
1 'polypeptide(L)'
;MLEEQFTKLSDLYETNNIIAVWGDDFRYNAIEEWFGTFTDYFESLERWYTDHSREPPTLSGDFFPYQCALGDMWTGYYTTRPFYKRKERELHAMIRSADLLSANAMKLMSASERIWIQQNLQSARRNLSLFQHHDAITGTSKKHVMSNYAQILFTAMHTASKCLQRSMQAIYKELFQMNEIPLQYNETTSKLPILLDPHKKISVAIFNSIERKRVEIIELILSTPSVSVTLNGRAVEAQIEPHIDPVTNALSTYYKVPFASQFYLLVSCSLFSTLCLLSLIGCESDQLREILCRMKRNLSFNLLVFRVLLPPLSTEIFVISYDHQSTQHTHIADILFVSNENANTSEFEKSLLVIIADHFQKLRNFNITRIKPDEFLIETESVKTTHSADSGLITSLPLIDLRRFIVKGPVQQSAYILSKYITQKIALHNIEGNEGEQLHISMRVDIRGFNNMELITRFSSDLHSNSTQFYTDSNGFQLLKREYNHNLPVNANYYPMPTAAVLQDDSRRITIVSDVGH
;
A
#
# COMPACT_ATOMS: atom_id res chain seq x y z
N MET A 1 -49.75 25.33 1.47
CA MET A 1 -48.30 25.37 1.78
C MET A 1 -47.60 24.09 1.36
N LEU A 2 -47.94 22.90 1.91
CA LEU A 2 -47.30 21.63 1.49
C LEU A 2 -47.67 21.22 0.06
N GLU A 3 -48.95 21.31 -0.31
CA GLU A 3 -49.43 21.05 -1.68
C GLU A 3 -48.74 21.93 -2.73
N GLU A 4 -48.50 23.21 -2.40
CA GLU A 4 -47.76 24.13 -3.27
C GLU A 4 -46.30 23.68 -3.45
N GLN A 5 -45.65 23.15 -2.41
CA GLN A 5 -44.29 22.61 -2.53
C GLN A 5 -44.26 21.33 -3.37
N PHE A 6 -45.25 20.44 -3.23
CA PHE A 6 -45.36 19.27 -4.09
C PHE A 6 -45.67 19.63 -5.55
N THR A 7 -46.46 20.69 -5.78
CA THR A 7 -46.69 21.21 -7.13
C THR A 7 -45.37 21.69 -7.74
N LYS A 8 -44.60 22.52 -7.02
CA LYS A 8 -43.27 22.98 -7.48
C LYS A 8 -42.28 21.84 -7.69
N LEU A 9 -42.30 20.83 -6.82
CA LEU A 9 -41.45 19.65 -6.96
C LEU A 9 -41.83 18.87 -8.23
N SER A 10 -43.14 18.72 -8.51
CA SER A 10 -43.61 18.00 -9.68
C SER A 10 -43.14 18.61 -11.01
N ASP A 11 -42.91 19.92 -11.05
CA ASP A 11 -42.35 20.61 -12.23
C ASP A 11 -40.91 20.15 -12.57
N LEU A 12 -40.21 19.51 -11.64
CA LEU A 12 -38.86 18.94 -11.84
C LEU A 12 -38.88 17.49 -12.35
N TYR A 13 -40.05 16.85 -12.41
CA TYR A 13 -40.22 15.47 -12.85
C TYR A 13 -40.98 15.41 -14.17
N GLU A 14 -40.65 14.44 -15.01
CA GLU A 14 -41.37 14.21 -16.28
C GLU A 14 -42.69 13.43 -16.10
N THR A 15 -42.90 12.85 -14.91
CA THR A 15 -44.03 11.96 -14.61
C THR A 15 -44.92 12.55 -13.53
N ASN A 16 -46.13 12.00 -13.35
CA ASN A 16 -47.00 12.37 -12.24
C ASN A 16 -46.67 11.66 -10.91
N ASN A 17 -45.53 10.98 -10.83
CA ASN A 17 -45.01 10.36 -9.62
C ASN A 17 -43.95 11.27 -9.01
N ILE A 18 -44.15 11.67 -7.75
CA ILE A 18 -43.17 12.44 -6.98
C ILE A 18 -42.71 11.62 -5.78
N ILE A 19 -41.42 11.73 -5.44
CA ILE A 19 -40.88 11.19 -4.19
C ILE A 19 -40.53 12.35 -3.24
N ALA A 20 -41.07 12.25 -2.03
CA ALA A 20 -40.70 13.12 -0.93
C ALA A 20 -40.12 12.25 0.17
N VAL A 21 -38.82 12.40 0.45
CA VAL A 21 -38.17 11.68 1.54
C VAL A 21 -38.48 12.43 2.83
N TRP A 22 -39.28 11.81 3.68
CA TRP A 22 -39.48 12.27 5.04
C TRP A 22 -38.41 11.56 5.87
N GLY A 23 -37.61 12.34 6.59
CA GLY A 23 -36.51 11.80 7.38
C GLY A 23 -35.35 12.76 7.48
N ASP A 24 -34.47 12.46 8.42
CA ASP A 24 -33.18 13.11 8.63
C ASP A 24 -32.30 12.17 9.47
N ASP A 25 -31.06 12.56 9.71
CA ASP A 25 -30.09 11.82 10.51
C ASP A 25 -30.69 11.41 11.87
N PHE A 26 -30.72 10.09 12.12
CA PHE A 26 -31.19 9.47 13.37
C PHE A 26 -32.63 9.82 13.78
N ARG A 27 -33.53 10.05 12.80
CA ARG A 27 -34.98 10.20 13.01
C ARG A 27 -35.69 8.84 13.13
N TYR A 28 -37.01 8.88 13.33
CA TYR A 28 -37.87 7.69 13.45
C TYR A 28 -37.68 6.88 14.74
N ASN A 29 -37.65 7.58 15.88
CA ASN A 29 -37.62 6.94 17.20
C ASN A 29 -39.01 6.55 17.75
N ALA A 30 -40.06 6.72 16.95
CA ALA A 30 -41.45 6.33 17.23
C ALA A 30 -41.99 5.39 16.14
N ILE A 31 -42.95 4.53 16.49
CA ILE A 31 -43.45 3.40 15.67
C ILE A 31 -44.32 3.82 14.46
N GLU A 32 -44.85 5.05 14.43
CA GLU A 32 -46.04 5.39 13.61
C GLU A 32 -45.79 6.33 12.41
N GLU A 33 -44.58 6.37 11.84
CA GLU A 33 -44.23 7.52 10.99
C GLU A 33 -44.11 7.24 9.47
N TRP A 34 -44.49 6.06 8.95
CA TRP A 34 -44.21 5.68 7.55
C TRP A 34 -45.49 5.34 6.75
N PHE A 35 -45.66 5.94 5.56
CA PHE A 35 -46.84 5.77 4.69
C PHE A 35 -46.56 5.16 3.30
N GLY A 36 -45.29 5.00 2.91
CA GLY A 36 -44.89 4.41 1.63
C GLY A 36 -43.39 4.17 1.57
N THR A 37 -42.95 3.26 0.70
CA THR A 37 -41.57 2.84 0.54
C THR A 37 -41.01 3.26 -0.82
N PHE A 38 -39.68 3.17 -0.98
CA PHE A 38 -39.05 3.32 -2.29
C PHE A 38 -39.61 2.33 -3.31
N THR A 39 -39.96 1.11 -2.88
CA THR A 39 -40.57 0.09 -3.75
C THR A 39 -41.90 0.58 -4.33
N ASP A 40 -42.79 1.13 -3.49
CA ASP A 40 -44.09 1.63 -3.94
C ASP A 40 -43.93 2.75 -4.99
N TYR A 41 -42.97 3.66 -4.77
CA TYR A 41 -42.66 4.73 -5.72
C TYR A 41 -42.14 4.18 -7.05
N PHE A 42 -41.15 3.29 -7.05
CA PHE A 42 -40.56 2.76 -8.27
C PHE A 42 -41.53 1.88 -9.05
N GLU A 43 -42.37 1.08 -8.37
CA GLU A 43 -43.45 0.34 -9.04
C GLU A 43 -44.46 1.26 -9.72
N SER A 44 -44.84 2.37 -9.07
CA SER A 44 -45.75 3.35 -9.66
C SER A 44 -45.11 4.08 -10.86
N LEU A 45 -43.82 4.39 -10.76
CA LEU A 45 -43.06 5.01 -11.84
C LEU A 45 -42.93 4.09 -13.06
N GLU A 46 -42.63 2.81 -12.85
CA GLU A 46 -42.57 1.80 -13.92
C GLU A 46 -43.90 1.60 -14.64
N ARG A 47 -45.02 1.57 -13.88
CA ARG A 47 -46.37 1.54 -14.47
C ARG A 47 -46.63 2.77 -15.34
N TRP A 48 -46.25 3.96 -14.86
CA TRP A 48 -46.43 5.19 -15.64
C TRP A 48 -45.70 5.14 -16.98
N TYR A 49 -44.43 4.70 -17.00
CA TYR A 49 -43.66 4.55 -18.25
C TYR A 49 -44.33 3.55 -19.20
N THR A 50 -44.80 2.41 -18.66
CA THR A 50 -45.51 1.37 -19.43
C THR A 50 -46.80 1.91 -20.06
N ASP A 51 -47.67 2.53 -19.25
CA ASP A 51 -48.97 3.03 -19.69
C ASP A 51 -48.84 4.15 -20.73
N HIS A 52 -47.75 4.93 -20.67
CA HIS A 52 -47.48 6.01 -21.62
C HIS A 52 -46.60 5.58 -22.79
N SER A 53 -46.20 4.30 -22.87
CA SER A 53 -45.29 3.78 -23.90
C SER A 53 -44.03 4.65 -24.04
N ARG A 54 -43.44 5.03 -22.90
CA ARG A 54 -42.21 5.83 -22.80
C ARG A 54 -41.13 5.04 -22.08
N GLU A 55 -39.88 5.39 -22.37
CA GLU A 55 -38.71 4.84 -21.69
C GLU A 55 -38.03 5.93 -20.85
N PRO A 56 -37.46 5.57 -19.67
CA PRO A 56 -36.65 6.51 -18.89
C PRO A 56 -35.42 6.99 -19.67
N PRO A 57 -34.95 8.23 -19.44
CA PRO A 57 -33.71 8.72 -20.05
C PRO A 57 -32.51 7.89 -19.58
N THR A 58 -31.59 7.61 -20.50
CA THR A 58 -30.33 6.93 -20.19
C THR A 58 -29.24 7.93 -19.86
N LEU A 59 -28.48 7.68 -18.79
CA LEU A 59 -27.32 8.46 -18.38
C LEU A 59 -26.13 7.54 -18.16
N SER A 60 -24.93 7.97 -18.59
CA SER A 60 -23.67 7.26 -18.35
C SER A 60 -22.62 8.22 -17.79
N GLY A 61 -21.76 7.71 -16.91
CA GLY A 61 -20.71 8.48 -16.25
C GLY A 61 -20.72 8.25 -14.75
N ASP A 62 -20.10 9.17 -14.02
CA ASP A 62 -20.18 9.25 -12.57
C ASP A 62 -20.51 10.68 -12.11
N PHE A 63 -20.69 10.84 -10.81
CA PHE A 63 -21.03 12.13 -10.18
C PHE A 63 -19.85 12.70 -9.39
N PHE A 64 -18.64 12.56 -9.93
CA PHE A 64 -17.42 13.12 -9.33
C PHE A 64 -16.84 14.27 -10.17
N PRO A 65 -16.20 15.25 -9.51
CA PRO A 65 -16.22 15.49 -8.06
C PRO A 65 -17.53 16.14 -7.57
N TYR A 66 -17.92 15.85 -6.33
CA TYR A 66 -19.10 16.47 -5.71
C TYR A 66 -18.80 17.91 -5.25
N GLN A 67 -19.76 18.80 -5.47
CA GLN A 67 -19.75 20.19 -5.01
C GLN A 67 -21.03 20.46 -4.22
N CYS A 68 -20.89 20.82 -2.94
CA CYS A 68 -22.06 21.12 -2.09
C CYS A 68 -22.60 22.54 -2.34
N ALA A 69 -21.71 23.52 -2.26
CA ALA A 69 -21.97 24.92 -2.59
C ALA A 69 -20.88 25.43 -3.53
N LEU A 70 -21.13 26.55 -4.21
CA LEU A 70 -20.16 27.13 -5.13
C LEU A 70 -18.81 27.37 -4.42
N GLY A 71 -17.77 26.70 -4.90
CA GLY A 71 -16.40 26.74 -4.32
C GLY A 71 -16.09 25.66 -3.27
N ASP A 72 -17.06 24.87 -2.81
CA ASP A 72 -16.87 23.81 -1.81
C ASP A 72 -16.79 22.42 -2.45
N MET A 73 -15.61 22.09 -2.99
CA MET A 73 -15.33 20.79 -3.62
C MET A 73 -14.94 19.75 -2.59
N TRP A 74 -15.62 18.61 -2.59
CA TRP A 74 -15.34 17.53 -1.65
C TRP A 74 -14.32 16.55 -2.23
N THR A 75 -13.11 17.02 -2.50
CA THR A 75 -12.02 16.20 -3.06
C THR A 75 -10.94 15.85 -2.05
N GLY A 76 -10.87 16.54 -0.91
CA GLY A 76 -9.89 16.23 0.15
C GLY A 76 -10.09 14.86 0.81
N TYR A 77 -11.32 14.33 0.86
CA TYR A 77 -11.58 13.02 1.47
C TYR A 77 -11.03 11.84 0.66
N TYR A 78 -10.64 12.08 -0.59
CA TYR A 78 -9.99 11.07 -1.43
C TYR A 78 -8.68 10.59 -0.76
N THR A 79 -7.89 11.52 -0.21
CA THR A 79 -6.59 11.24 0.44
C THR A 79 -6.64 11.32 1.98
N THR A 80 -7.68 11.91 2.60
CA THR A 80 -7.78 12.09 4.05
C THR A 80 -7.54 10.79 4.85
N ARG A 81 -6.63 10.85 5.84
CA ARG A 81 -6.20 9.71 6.69
C ARG A 81 -5.76 8.47 5.89
N PRO A 82 -4.71 8.57 5.05
CA PRO A 82 -4.31 7.52 4.12
C PRO A 82 -3.84 6.24 4.82
N PHE A 83 -3.36 6.35 6.06
CA PHE A 83 -3.00 5.20 6.89
C PHE A 83 -4.14 4.17 7.00
N TYR A 84 -5.39 4.61 7.25
CA TYR A 84 -6.50 3.68 7.40
C TYR A 84 -7.04 3.17 6.07
N LYS A 85 -6.96 3.98 4.99
CA LYS A 85 -7.26 3.53 3.62
C LYS A 85 -6.35 2.38 3.21
N ARG A 86 -5.06 2.42 3.57
CA ARG A 86 -4.14 1.30 3.38
C ARG A 86 -4.51 0.08 4.22
N LYS A 87 -4.81 0.27 5.52
CA LYS A 87 -5.19 -0.82 6.43
C LYS A 87 -6.42 -1.59 5.96
N GLU A 88 -7.38 -0.89 5.37
CA GLU A 88 -8.55 -1.50 4.73
C GLU A 88 -8.14 -2.47 3.62
N ARG A 89 -7.26 -2.05 2.70
CA ARG A 89 -6.77 -2.90 1.60
C ARG A 89 -6.00 -4.12 2.09
N GLU A 90 -5.13 -3.92 3.10
CA GLU A 90 -4.39 -5.00 3.76
C GLU A 90 -5.37 -6.04 4.37
N LEU A 91 -6.38 -5.57 5.13
CA LEU A 91 -7.39 -6.45 5.71
C LEU A 91 -8.22 -7.19 4.65
N HIS A 92 -8.61 -6.49 3.58
CA HIS A 92 -9.37 -7.11 2.48
C HIS A 92 -8.59 -8.24 1.82
N ALA A 93 -7.31 -8.02 1.51
CA ALA A 93 -6.43 -9.05 0.95
C ALA A 93 -6.23 -10.24 1.92
N MET A 94 -6.08 -9.97 3.23
CA MET A 94 -5.98 -11.02 4.26
C MET A 94 -7.26 -11.85 4.35
N ILE A 95 -8.44 -11.24 4.34
CA ILE A 95 -9.72 -11.94 4.38
C ILE A 95 -9.89 -12.82 3.14
N ARG A 96 -9.63 -12.29 1.94
CA ARG A 96 -9.67 -13.09 0.69
C ARG A 96 -8.74 -14.31 0.80
N SER A 97 -7.52 -14.09 1.27
CA SER A 97 -6.54 -15.16 1.40
C SER A 97 -6.99 -16.21 2.43
N ALA A 98 -7.55 -15.77 3.56
CA ALA A 98 -8.07 -16.65 4.61
C ALA A 98 -9.29 -17.45 4.13
N ASP A 99 -10.17 -16.86 3.33
CA ASP A 99 -11.33 -17.52 2.74
C ASP A 99 -10.91 -18.66 1.82
N LEU A 100 -10.01 -18.38 0.87
CA LEU A 100 -9.52 -19.38 -0.09
C LEU A 100 -8.76 -20.51 0.60
N LEU A 101 -7.87 -20.17 1.53
CA LEU A 101 -7.01 -21.13 2.20
C LEU A 101 -7.80 -22.01 3.18
N SER A 102 -8.73 -21.41 3.91
CA SER A 102 -9.59 -22.17 4.83
C SER A 102 -10.53 -23.09 4.09
N ALA A 103 -11.09 -22.67 2.95
CA ALA A 103 -11.93 -23.53 2.11
C ALA A 103 -11.19 -24.81 1.68
N ASN A 104 -9.90 -24.71 1.32
CA ASN A 104 -9.06 -25.87 1.01
C ASN A 104 -8.78 -26.71 2.28
N ALA A 105 -8.54 -26.07 3.42
CA ALA A 105 -8.23 -26.73 4.67
C ALA A 105 -9.43 -27.42 5.35
N MET A 106 -10.67 -27.06 5.00
CA MET A 106 -11.90 -27.52 5.69
C MET A 106 -11.98 -29.04 5.85
N LYS A 107 -11.59 -29.81 4.84
CA LYS A 107 -11.65 -31.29 4.88
C LYS A 107 -10.67 -31.90 5.89
N LEU A 108 -9.62 -31.17 6.25
CA LEU A 108 -8.55 -31.60 7.16
C LEU A 108 -8.79 -31.17 8.61
N MET A 109 -9.86 -30.41 8.86
CA MET A 109 -10.17 -29.79 10.14
C MET A 109 -11.31 -30.50 10.87
N SER A 110 -11.28 -30.45 12.20
CA SER A 110 -12.41 -30.87 13.05
C SER A 110 -13.65 -29.99 12.84
N ALA A 111 -14.80 -30.45 13.31
CA ALA A 111 -16.04 -29.66 13.25
C ALA A 111 -15.93 -28.34 14.04
N SER A 112 -15.29 -28.37 15.22
CA SER A 112 -15.10 -27.17 16.05
C SER A 112 -14.16 -26.15 15.39
N GLU A 113 -13.08 -26.60 14.75
CA GLU A 113 -12.18 -25.70 14.00
C GLU A 113 -12.88 -25.05 12.81
N ARG A 114 -13.69 -25.81 12.05
CA ARG A 114 -14.49 -25.28 10.94
C ARG A 114 -15.45 -24.18 11.40
N ILE A 115 -16.20 -24.44 12.48
CA ILE A 115 -17.11 -23.46 13.08
C ILE A 115 -16.35 -22.22 13.54
N TRP A 116 -15.22 -22.42 14.23
CA TRP A 116 -14.39 -21.31 14.72
C TRP A 116 -13.91 -20.42 13.57
N ILE A 117 -13.38 -21.01 12.49
CA ILE A 117 -12.92 -20.24 11.32
C ILE A 117 -14.08 -19.49 10.69
N GLN A 118 -15.23 -20.15 10.47
CA GLN A 118 -16.40 -19.51 9.86
C GLN A 118 -16.86 -18.29 10.65
N GLN A 119 -16.99 -18.41 11.98
CA GLN A 119 -17.41 -17.31 12.85
C GLN A 119 -16.40 -16.15 12.86
N ASN A 120 -15.09 -16.47 12.92
CA ASN A 120 -14.04 -15.45 12.95
C ASN A 120 -13.90 -14.72 11.60
N LEU A 121 -14.02 -15.43 10.47
CA LEU A 121 -14.04 -14.81 9.15
C LEU A 121 -15.31 -14.00 8.93
N GLN A 122 -16.48 -14.45 9.43
CA GLN A 122 -17.69 -13.64 9.39
C GLN A 122 -17.52 -12.34 10.19
N SER A 123 -16.92 -12.40 11.38
CA SER A 123 -16.60 -11.22 12.19
C SER A 123 -15.65 -10.26 11.48
N ALA A 124 -14.56 -10.78 10.90
CA ALA A 124 -13.59 -9.98 10.14
C ALA A 124 -14.25 -9.28 8.94
N ARG A 125 -15.12 -9.98 8.19
CA ARG A 125 -15.88 -9.39 7.08
C ARG A 125 -16.82 -8.28 7.55
N ARG A 126 -17.59 -8.50 8.62
CA ARG A 126 -18.49 -7.46 9.20
C ARG A 126 -17.71 -6.21 9.61
N ASN A 127 -16.55 -6.38 10.22
CA ASN A 127 -15.67 -5.27 10.62
C ASN A 127 -15.12 -4.52 9.41
N LEU A 128 -14.69 -5.22 8.35
CA LEU A 128 -14.30 -4.59 7.10
C LEU A 128 -15.48 -3.84 6.46
N SER A 129 -16.67 -4.43 6.42
CA SER A 129 -17.89 -3.81 5.90
C SER A 129 -18.29 -2.55 6.67
N LEU A 130 -18.18 -2.57 8.01
CA LEU A 130 -18.41 -1.38 8.83
C LEU A 130 -17.43 -0.25 8.48
N PHE A 131 -16.19 -0.58 8.15
CA PHE A 131 -15.19 0.42 7.74
C PHE A 131 -15.43 0.98 6.34
N GLN A 132 -16.28 0.36 5.52
CA GLN A 132 -16.72 0.94 4.24
C GLN A 132 -17.76 2.07 4.43
N HIS A 133 -18.23 2.32 5.66
CA HIS A 133 -19.07 3.46 5.99
C HIS A 133 -18.47 4.76 5.44
N HIS A 134 -19.32 5.65 4.92
CA HIS A 134 -18.89 6.87 4.23
C HIS A 134 -18.26 7.94 5.15
N ASP A 135 -18.18 7.71 6.47
CA ASP A 135 -17.33 8.48 7.40
C ASP A 135 -16.11 7.73 7.96
N ALA A 136 -15.96 6.47 7.57
CA ALA A 136 -14.86 5.61 7.94
C ALA A 136 -13.78 5.63 6.86
N ILE A 137 -14.01 5.00 5.70
CA ILE A 137 -13.03 4.93 4.60
C ILE A 137 -12.67 6.29 3.99
N THR A 138 -13.58 7.27 4.08
CA THR A 138 -13.36 8.66 3.65
C THR A 138 -12.50 9.45 4.63
N GLY A 139 -12.40 8.99 5.88
CA GLY A 139 -11.67 9.66 6.94
C GLY A 139 -12.35 10.88 7.55
N THR A 140 -13.63 11.11 7.27
CA THR A 140 -14.40 12.31 7.71
C THR A 140 -14.96 12.23 9.13
N SER A 141 -14.90 11.07 9.79
CA SER A 141 -15.31 10.96 11.19
C SER A 141 -14.37 11.68 12.18
N LYS A 142 -14.91 11.98 13.37
CA LYS A 142 -14.16 12.55 14.49
C LYS A 142 -13.00 11.64 14.89
N LYS A 143 -11.93 12.23 15.43
CA LYS A 143 -10.69 11.52 15.81
C LYS A 143 -10.94 10.27 16.68
N HIS A 144 -11.81 10.35 17.69
CA HIS A 144 -12.08 9.21 18.57
C HIS A 144 -12.87 8.09 17.88
N VAL A 145 -13.79 8.43 16.96
CA VAL A 145 -14.53 7.46 16.13
C VAL A 145 -13.54 6.75 15.21
N MET A 146 -12.63 7.50 14.58
CA MET A 146 -11.57 6.91 13.77
C MET A 146 -10.62 6.02 14.59
N SER A 147 -10.28 6.39 15.83
CA SER A 147 -9.52 5.52 16.72
C SER A 147 -10.27 4.21 17.03
N ASN A 148 -11.60 4.25 17.15
CA ASN A 148 -12.40 3.04 17.31
C ASN A 148 -12.39 2.18 16.03
N TYR A 149 -12.58 2.78 14.86
CA TYR A 149 -12.42 2.08 13.58
C TYR A 149 -11.04 1.43 13.43
N ALA A 150 -9.98 2.12 13.84
CA ALA A 150 -8.62 1.59 13.82
C ALA A 150 -8.47 0.32 14.68
N GLN A 151 -9.06 0.30 15.87
CA GLN A 151 -9.07 -0.88 16.75
C GLN A 151 -9.88 -2.04 16.14
N ILE A 152 -11.00 -1.72 15.49
CA ILE A 152 -11.84 -2.69 14.79
C ILE A 152 -11.07 -3.35 13.63
N LEU A 153 -10.42 -2.54 12.78
CA LEU A 153 -9.57 -3.01 11.69
C LEU A 153 -8.42 -3.88 12.22
N PHE A 154 -7.69 -3.40 13.23
CA PHE A 154 -6.60 -4.14 13.87
C PHE A 154 -7.05 -5.51 14.38
N THR A 155 -8.18 -5.56 15.11
CA THR A 155 -8.75 -6.80 15.63
C THR A 155 -9.15 -7.74 14.50
N ALA A 156 -9.75 -7.21 13.43
CA ALA A 156 -10.11 -8.00 12.25
C ALA A 156 -8.88 -8.56 11.52
N MET A 157 -7.79 -7.79 11.39
CA MET A 157 -6.54 -8.25 10.77
C MET A 157 -5.92 -9.41 11.56
N HIS A 158 -5.85 -9.30 12.89
CA HIS A 158 -5.39 -10.39 13.74
C HIS A 158 -6.29 -11.62 13.69
N THR A 159 -7.60 -11.40 13.59
CA THR A 159 -8.59 -12.49 13.46
C THR A 159 -8.39 -13.25 12.14
N ALA A 160 -8.32 -12.54 11.01
CA ALA A 160 -8.06 -13.12 9.70
C ALA A 160 -6.69 -13.83 9.64
N SER A 161 -5.66 -13.23 10.26
CA SER A 161 -4.32 -13.84 10.39
C SER A 161 -4.35 -15.17 11.14
N LYS A 162 -5.10 -15.27 12.25
CA LYS A 162 -5.24 -16.54 12.98
C LYS A 162 -5.97 -17.60 12.14
N CYS A 163 -6.98 -17.21 11.37
CA CYS A 163 -7.64 -18.11 10.43
C CYS A 163 -6.67 -18.63 9.36
N LEU A 164 -5.81 -17.78 8.79
CA LEU A 164 -4.75 -18.17 7.86
C LEU A 164 -3.77 -19.16 8.51
N GLN A 165 -3.24 -18.85 9.69
CA GLN A 165 -2.26 -19.68 10.40
C GLN A 165 -2.85 -21.07 10.72
N ARG A 166 -4.09 -21.15 11.20
CA ARG A 166 -4.78 -22.42 11.44
C ARG A 166 -5.03 -23.21 10.16
N SER A 167 -5.38 -22.53 9.08
CA SER A 167 -5.57 -23.16 7.76
C SER A 167 -4.26 -23.75 7.24
N MET A 168 -3.16 -23.02 7.38
CA MET A 168 -1.82 -23.52 7.06
C MET A 168 -1.40 -24.69 7.93
N GLN A 169 -1.63 -24.61 9.24
CA GLN A 169 -1.34 -25.71 10.15
C GLN A 169 -2.14 -26.97 9.80
N ALA A 170 -3.41 -26.84 9.43
CA ALA A 170 -4.22 -27.98 9.05
C ALA A 170 -3.71 -28.67 7.77
N ILE A 171 -3.26 -27.89 6.77
CA ILE A 171 -2.75 -28.38 5.48
C ILE A 171 -1.34 -28.97 5.62
N TYR A 172 -0.42 -28.23 6.22
CA TYR A 172 1.02 -28.55 6.21
C TYR A 172 1.51 -29.21 7.50
N LYS A 173 0.67 -29.31 8.53
CA LYS A 173 1.02 -29.87 9.85
C LYS A 173 2.19 -29.16 10.53
N GLU A 174 2.46 -27.92 10.14
CA GLU A 174 3.50 -27.04 10.67
C GLU A 174 2.89 -25.74 11.17
N LEU A 175 3.46 -25.19 12.24
CA LEU A 175 3.02 -23.90 12.80
C LEU A 175 3.74 -22.76 12.08
N PHE A 176 2.96 -21.92 11.40
CA PHE A 176 3.45 -20.70 10.77
C PHE A 176 2.96 -19.49 11.54
N GLN A 177 3.84 -18.49 11.68
CA GLN A 177 3.48 -17.17 12.15
C GLN A 177 3.38 -16.22 10.97
N MET A 178 2.31 -15.42 10.92
CA MET A 178 2.15 -14.40 9.88
C MET A 178 3.22 -13.33 10.03
N ASN A 179 3.96 -13.06 8.95
CA ASN A 179 4.83 -11.89 8.84
C ASN A 179 3.99 -10.66 8.42
N GLU A 180 4.52 -9.45 8.62
CA GLU A 180 3.88 -8.20 8.16
C GLU A 180 2.48 -7.97 8.74
N ILE A 181 2.33 -8.20 10.05
CA ILE A 181 1.13 -7.84 10.81
C ILE A 181 1.45 -6.63 11.70
N PRO A 182 0.55 -5.64 11.85
CA PRO A 182 0.79 -4.55 12.80
C PRO A 182 0.83 -5.09 14.23
N LEU A 183 1.69 -4.52 15.09
CA LEU A 183 1.74 -4.87 16.51
C LEU A 183 0.76 -4.05 17.35
N GLN A 184 0.41 -2.85 16.88
CA GLN A 184 -0.55 -1.95 17.49
C GLN A 184 -1.48 -1.35 16.44
N TYR A 185 -2.68 -0.92 16.86
CA TYR A 185 -3.71 -0.40 15.97
C TYR A 185 -3.33 0.90 15.24
N ASN A 186 -2.34 1.63 15.75
CA ASN A 186 -1.85 2.91 15.24
C ASN A 186 -0.44 2.80 14.62
N GLU A 187 0.02 1.57 14.34
CA GLU A 187 1.32 1.31 13.72
C GLU A 187 1.16 0.69 12.31
N THR A 188 2.13 0.97 11.44
CA THR A 188 2.23 0.33 10.12
C THR A 188 2.56 -1.16 10.27
N THR A 189 2.29 -1.96 9.23
CA THR A 189 2.73 -3.35 9.19
C THR A 189 4.25 -3.41 9.32
N SER A 190 4.75 -4.25 10.23
CA SER A 190 6.19 -4.41 10.44
C SER A 190 6.63 -5.81 10.06
N LYS A 191 7.72 -5.90 9.29
CA LYS A 191 8.41 -7.17 9.05
C LYS A 191 9.02 -7.67 10.36
N LEU A 192 8.79 -8.93 10.69
CA LEU A 192 9.37 -9.59 11.85
C LEU A 192 10.85 -9.87 11.58
N PRO A 193 11.78 -9.38 12.42
CA PRO A 193 13.19 -9.77 12.31
C PRO A 193 13.35 -11.25 12.65
N ILE A 194 13.96 -12.00 11.74
CA ILE A 194 14.19 -13.43 11.88
C ILE A 194 15.60 -13.64 12.42
N LEU A 195 15.69 -14.20 13.62
CA LEU A 195 16.97 -14.61 14.22
C LEU A 195 17.33 -16.00 13.70
N LEU A 196 18.32 -16.05 12.80
CA LEU A 196 18.77 -17.32 12.21
C LEU A 196 19.90 -17.91 13.05
N ASP A 197 19.62 -19.06 13.66
CA ASP A 197 20.60 -19.91 14.34
C ASP A 197 21.37 -20.75 13.31
N PRO A 198 22.71 -20.82 13.36
CA PRO A 198 23.53 -21.61 12.44
C PRO A 198 23.10 -23.09 12.30
N HIS A 199 22.48 -23.66 13.32
CA HIS A 199 22.06 -25.07 13.32
C HIS A 199 20.57 -25.29 13.03
N LYS A 200 19.80 -24.22 12.83
CA LYS A 200 18.36 -24.30 12.56
C LYS A 200 18.03 -23.88 11.14
N LYS A 201 16.92 -24.43 10.66
CA LYS A 201 16.28 -24.06 9.41
C LYS A 201 14.96 -23.37 9.72
N ILE A 202 14.58 -22.43 8.86
CA ILE A 202 13.35 -21.65 9.00
C ILE A 202 12.52 -21.85 7.75
N SER A 203 11.30 -22.36 7.92
CA SER A 203 10.33 -22.51 6.84
C SER A 203 9.57 -21.20 6.64
N VAL A 204 9.49 -20.75 5.38
CA VAL A 204 8.73 -19.57 4.96
C VAL A 204 7.70 -20.01 3.93
N ALA A 205 6.44 -20.02 4.33
CA ALA A 205 5.31 -20.32 3.45
C ALA A 205 4.79 -19.05 2.78
N ILE A 206 4.63 -19.10 1.45
CA ILE A 206 4.09 -17.99 0.66
C ILE A 206 2.89 -18.50 -0.12
N PHE A 207 1.72 -17.93 0.17
CA PHE A 207 0.46 -18.29 -0.46
C PHE A 207 0.08 -17.30 -1.56
N ASN A 208 -0.17 -17.81 -2.76
CA ASN A 208 -0.71 -17.06 -3.88
C ASN A 208 -2.25 -17.13 -3.89
N SER A 209 -2.91 -16.02 -3.60
CA SER A 209 -4.38 -15.92 -3.53
C SER A 209 -5.05 -15.55 -4.86
N ILE A 210 -4.30 -15.55 -5.97
CA ILE A 210 -4.82 -15.29 -7.31
C ILE A 210 -4.73 -16.54 -8.20
N GLU A 211 -5.66 -16.62 -9.14
CA GLU A 211 -5.88 -17.71 -10.10
C GLU A 211 -4.91 -17.73 -11.28
N ARG A 212 -3.80 -16.99 -11.18
CA ARG A 212 -2.73 -16.98 -12.18
C ARG A 212 -1.37 -17.17 -11.53
N LYS A 213 -0.45 -17.72 -12.32
CA LYS A 213 0.95 -17.83 -11.97
C LYS A 213 1.52 -16.43 -11.77
N ARG A 214 2.38 -16.24 -10.77
CA ARG A 214 3.01 -14.95 -10.50
C ARG A 214 4.48 -15.12 -10.13
N VAL A 215 5.30 -14.17 -10.58
CA VAL A 215 6.64 -13.98 -10.07
C VAL A 215 6.61 -12.80 -9.11
N GLU A 216 7.16 -12.97 -7.92
CA GLU A 216 7.25 -11.89 -6.93
C GLU A 216 8.66 -11.82 -6.34
N ILE A 217 9.01 -10.66 -5.81
CA ILE A 217 10.20 -10.47 -4.98
C ILE A 217 9.77 -10.46 -3.52
N ILE A 218 10.42 -11.30 -2.71
CA ILE A 218 10.14 -11.42 -1.28
C ILE A 218 11.28 -10.83 -0.50
N GLU A 219 10.94 -10.06 0.53
CA GLU A 219 11.88 -9.33 1.34
C GLU A 219 11.72 -9.67 2.84
N LEU A 220 12.76 -10.23 3.46
CA LEU A 220 12.76 -10.64 4.86
C LEU A 220 13.90 -9.97 5.64
N ILE A 221 13.66 -9.65 6.92
CA ILE A 221 14.69 -9.08 7.79
C ILE A 221 15.38 -10.23 8.54
N LEU A 222 16.70 -10.39 8.37
CA LEU A 222 17.48 -11.46 8.98
C LEU A 222 18.60 -10.93 9.88
N SER A 223 18.98 -11.70 10.90
CA SER A 223 20.09 -11.37 11.82
C SER A 223 21.50 -11.60 11.26
N THR A 224 21.63 -12.20 10.07
CA THR A 224 22.92 -12.55 9.45
C THR A 224 22.83 -12.45 7.93
N PRO A 225 23.91 -12.04 7.23
CA PRO A 225 23.98 -12.07 5.77
C PRO A 225 24.32 -13.46 5.21
N SER A 226 24.89 -14.37 6.01
CA SER A 226 25.33 -15.70 5.57
C SER A 226 24.17 -16.68 5.53
N VAL A 227 23.35 -16.61 4.49
CA VAL A 227 22.12 -17.38 4.38
C VAL A 227 21.98 -18.04 3.02
N SER A 228 21.31 -19.18 2.99
CA SER A 228 20.92 -19.91 1.78
C SER A 228 19.40 -20.04 1.78
N VAL A 229 18.80 -19.84 0.61
CA VAL A 229 17.37 -20.03 0.38
C VAL A 229 17.18 -21.23 -0.53
N THR A 230 16.30 -22.15 -0.15
CA THR A 230 16.00 -23.34 -0.95
C THR A 230 14.51 -23.57 -1.10
N LEU A 231 14.11 -24.12 -2.24
CA LEU A 231 12.75 -24.60 -2.52
C LEU A 231 12.87 -26.07 -2.95
N ASN A 232 12.22 -26.97 -2.21
CA ASN A 232 12.31 -28.42 -2.46
C ASN A 232 13.77 -28.93 -2.55
N GLY A 233 14.65 -28.38 -1.70
CA GLY A 233 16.08 -28.72 -1.66
C GLY A 233 16.94 -28.10 -2.76
N ARG A 234 16.35 -27.37 -3.71
CA ARG A 234 17.10 -26.65 -4.76
C ARG A 234 17.37 -25.22 -4.32
N ALA A 235 18.57 -24.73 -4.55
CA ALA A 235 18.94 -23.36 -4.27
C ALA A 235 18.08 -22.39 -5.09
N VAL A 236 17.66 -21.30 -4.44
CA VAL A 236 16.95 -20.18 -5.03
C VAL A 236 17.90 -18.99 -5.04
N GLU A 237 18.00 -18.30 -6.17
CA GLU A 237 18.81 -17.09 -6.28
C GLU A 237 18.28 -16.01 -5.33
N ALA A 238 19.19 -15.50 -4.51
CA ALA A 238 18.89 -14.51 -3.48
C ALA A 238 19.98 -13.43 -3.45
N GLN A 239 19.63 -12.29 -2.86
CA GLN A 239 20.59 -11.26 -2.53
C GLN A 239 20.36 -10.69 -1.14
N ILE A 240 21.41 -10.17 -0.52
CA ILE A 240 21.35 -9.42 0.73
C ILE A 240 21.53 -7.94 0.42
N GLU A 241 20.66 -7.12 0.99
CA GLU A 241 20.73 -5.67 0.94
C GLU A 241 20.87 -5.06 2.35
N PRO A 242 21.30 -3.80 2.46
CA PRO A 242 21.24 -3.06 3.71
C PRO A 242 19.81 -2.98 4.25
N HIS A 243 19.63 -3.31 5.53
CA HIS A 243 18.38 -3.05 6.22
C HIS A 243 18.36 -1.61 6.74
N ILE A 244 17.26 -0.89 6.48
CA ILE A 244 17.01 0.43 7.03
C ILE A 244 15.99 0.31 8.15
N ASP A 245 16.37 0.70 9.37
CA ASP A 245 15.42 0.78 10.47
C ASP A 245 14.37 1.87 10.16
N PRO A 246 13.06 1.53 10.13
CA PRO A 246 12.03 2.44 9.65
C PRO A 246 11.75 3.61 10.60
N VAL A 247 12.27 3.58 11.84
CA VAL A 247 12.05 4.63 12.84
C VAL A 247 13.23 5.59 12.88
N THR A 248 14.44 5.06 12.90
CA THR A 248 15.68 5.82 13.03
C THR A 248 16.33 6.16 11.69
N ASN A 249 15.88 5.53 10.60
CA ASN A 249 16.58 5.49 9.32
C ASN A 249 18.04 5.02 9.46
N ALA A 250 18.37 4.26 10.51
CA ALA A 250 19.70 3.71 10.70
C ALA A 250 19.95 2.56 9.71
N LEU A 251 21.14 2.53 9.12
CA LEU A 251 21.58 1.44 8.25
C LEU A 251 22.20 0.33 9.07
N SER A 252 22.06 -0.90 8.57
CA SER A 252 22.74 -2.08 9.09
C SER A 252 24.27 -1.92 9.13
N THR A 253 24.90 -2.31 10.24
CA THR A 253 26.34 -2.13 10.53
C THR A 253 27.29 -2.89 9.61
N TYR A 254 26.83 -3.96 8.94
CA TYR A 254 27.65 -4.74 8.00
C TYR A 254 27.99 -4.00 6.71
N TYR A 255 27.13 -3.05 6.32
CA TYR A 255 27.35 -2.19 5.17
C TYR A 255 27.94 -0.87 5.65
N LYS A 256 29.27 -0.86 5.85
CA LYS A 256 30.00 0.39 6.03
C LYS A 256 30.01 1.13 4.70
N VAL A 257 29.07 2.05 4.58
CA VAL A 257 29.00 3.06 3.55
C VAL A 257 30.34 3.82 3.54
N PRO A 258 31.12 3.81 2.45
CA PRO A 258 32.38 4.53 2.39
C PRO A 258 32.10 6.03 2.33
N PHE A 259 32.02 6.68 3.49
CA PHE A 259 32.02 8.13 3.56
C PHE A 259 33.44 8.64 3.35
N ALA A 260 33.63 9.43 2.29
CA ALA A 260 34.80 10.28 2.15
C ALA A 260 34.72 11.47 3.13
N SER A 261 34.86 11.19 4.42
CA SER A 261 35.26 12.15 5.45
C SER A 261 35.71 11.37 6.68
N GLN A 262 36.98 11.54 7.04
CA GLN A 262 37.67 10.87 8.14
C GLN A 262 36.90 10.91 9.47
N PHE A 263 36.19 9.84 9.81
CA PHE A 263 35.98 9.42 11.19
C PHE A 263 35.93 7.89 11.25
N TYR A 264 36.99 7.30 11.79
CA TYR A 264 37.06 5.87 12.12
C TYR A 264 36.42 5.66 13.49
N LEU A 265 35.32 4.92 13.56
CA LEU A 265 34.93 4.27 14.82
C LEU A 265 35.38 2.80 14.75
N LEU A 266 36.55 2.55 15.36
CA LEU A 266 36.99 1.23 15.80
C LEU A 266 36.29 0.94 17.14
N VAL A 267 35.55 -0.15 17.22
CA VAL A 267 35.25 -0.79 18.51
C VAL A 267 35.69 -2.24 18.41
N SER A 268 36.68 -2.59 19.23
CA SER A 268 37.18 -3.94 19.44
C SER A 268 36.55 -4.60 20.66
N CYS A 269 36.67 -5.93 20.67
CA CYS A 269 36.74 -6.84 21.83
C CYS A 269 35.44 -7.41 22.42
N SER A 270 35.24 -8.71 22.12
CA SER A 270 35.23 -9.84 23.06
C SER A 270 34.75 -9.59 24.50
N LEU A 271 33.65 -10.28 24.90
CA LEU A 271 33.55 -11.27 26.00
C LEU A 271 32.10 -11.42 26.52
N PHE A 272 31.80 -12.63 27.02
CA PHE A 272 30.61 -13.15 27.75
C PHE A 272 29.33 -13.36 26.90
N SER A 273 28.89 -14.58 26.57
CA SER A 273 28.55 -15.82 27.33
C SER A 273 27.23 -15.75 28.12
N THR A 274 26.25 -16.53 27.66
CA THR A 274 25.21 -17.29 28.40
C THR A 274 24.32 -16.61 29.48
N LEU A 275 23.05 -17.06 29.50
CA LEU A 275 21.89 -16.68 30.33
C LEU A 275 21.13 -15.43 29.82
N CYS A 276 19.81 -15.40 29.64
CA CYS A 276 18.75 -16.28 30.16
C CYS A 276 17.53 -16.19 29.22
N LEU A 277 17.21 -17.27 28.52
CA LEU A 277 15.90 -17.50 27.91
C LEU A 277 15.11 -18.33 28.92
N LEU A 278 14.44 -17.68 29.89
CA LEU A 278 13.37 -18.22 30.73
C LEU A 278 12.90 -17.10 31.68
N SER A 279 11.58 -16.90 31.72
CA SER A 279 10.80 -15.99 32.60
C SER A 279 10.31 -14.64 32.01
N LEU A 280 9.51 -14.65 30.93
CA LEU A 280 8.59 -13.53 30.64
C LEU A 280 7.23 -14.06 30.16
N ILE A 281 6.54 -14.78 31.05
CA ILE A 281 5.08 -14.85 31.03
C ILE A 281 4.64 -13.80 32.07
N GLY A 282 4.18 -12.63 31.61
CA GLY A 282 3.60 -11.60 32.48
C GLY A 282 4.28 -10.23 32.50
N CYS A 283 4.85 -9.75 31.39
CA CYS A 283 5.44 -8.41 31.32
C CYS A 283 4.61 -7.50 30.39
N GLU A 284 4.17 -6.37 30.92
CA GLU A 284 3.42 -5.33 30.21
C GLU A 284 4.22 -4.77 29.02
N SER A 285 3.50 -4.38 27.96
CA SER A 285 4.02 -4.20 26.59
C SER A 285 5.17 -3.21 26.43
N ASP A 286 5.34 -2.25 27.34
CA ASP A 286 6.32 -1.18 27.19
C ASP A 286 7.74 -1.60 27.59
N GLN A 287 7.91 -2.46 28.60
CA GLN A 287 9.22 -2.97 29.01
C GLN A 287 9.79 -3.95 27.97
N LEU A 288 8.94 -4.80 27.38
CA LEU A 288 9.33 -5.72 26.31
C LEU A 288 9.77 -4.95 25.05
N ARG A 289 9.10 -3.85 24.73
CA ARG A 289 9.47 -2.94 23.63
C ARG A 289 10.81 -2.26 23.89
N GLU A 290 11.07 -1.81 25.12
CA GLU A 290 12.35 -1.18 25.48
C GLU A 290 13.52 -2.18 25.45
N ILE A 291 13.32 -3.40 25.95
CA ILE A 291 14.31 -4.48 25.90
C ILE A 291 14.59 -4.90 24.45
N LEU A 292 13.56 -5.06 23.61
CA LEU A 292 13.71 -5.31 22.18
C LEU A 292 14.42 -4.16 21.46
N CYS A 293 14.12 -2.90 21.81
CA CYS A 293 14.83 -1.73 21.27
C CYS A 293 16.30 -1.69 21.68
N ARG A 294 16.63 -2.09 22.91
CA ARG A 294 18.03 -2.21 23.38
C ARG A 294 18.77 -3.37 22.71
N MET A 295 18.11 -4.52 22.50
CA MET A 295 18.68 -5.65 21.74
C MET A 295 18.86 -5.31 20.25
N LYS A 296 17.91 -4.60 19.63
CA LYS A 296 18.00 -4.10 18.25
C LYS A 296 19.20 -3.18 18.03
N ARG A 297 19.61 -2.39 19.03
CA ARG A 297 20.78 -1.50 18.92
C ARG A 297 22.12 -2.23 18.77
N ASN A 298 22.20 -3.52 19.12
CA ASN A 298 23.44 -4.30 19.10
C ASN A 298 23.46 -5.43 18.03
N LEU A 299 22.35 -5.65 17.31
CA LEU A 299 22.25 -6.68 16.26
C LEU A 299 22.22 -6.01 14.88
N SER A 300 23.14 -6.40 14.00
CA SER A 300 23.15 -5.98 12.60
C SER A 300 22.13 -6.80 11.80
N PHE A 301 20.97 -6.21 11.49
CA PHE A 301 19.98 -6.84 10.61
C PHE A 301 20.30 -6.62 9.13
N ASN A 302 19.86 -7.52 8.26
CA ASN A 302 20.04 -7.42 6.81
C ASN A 302 18.71 -7.71 6.12
N LEU A 303 18.53 -7.17 4.92
CA LEU A 303 17.35 -7.43 4.09
C LEU A 303 17.68 -8.56 3.11
N LEU A 304 17.16 -9.76 3.35
CA LEU A 304 17.19 -10.85 2.37
C LEU A 304 16.12 -10.59 1.32
N VAL A 305 16.52 -10.66 0.06
CA VAL A 305 15.65 -10.48 -1.10
C VAL A 305 15.79 -11.69 -2.01
N PHE A 306 14.69 -12.33 -2.38
CA PHE A 306 14.74 -13.47 -3.30
C PHE A 306 13.50 -13.54 -4.18
N ARG A 307 13.68 -14.12 -5.37
CA ARG A 307 12.62 -14.29 -6.36
C ARG A 307 11.82 -15.54 -6.04
N VAL A 308 10.49 -15.43 -6.11
CA VAL A 308 9.58 -16.56 -5.96
C VAL A 308 8.70 -16.73 -7.18
N LEU A 309 8.49 -17.99 -7.57
CA LEU A 309 7.57 -18.38 -8.61
C LEU A 309 6.40 -19.10 -7.97
N LEU A 310 5.22 -18.49 -8.01
CA LEU A 310 4.05 -19.00 -7.32
C LEU A 310 3.00 -19.49 -8.35
N PRO A 311 2.65 -20.78 -8.35
CA PRO A 311 1.51 -21.28 -9.10
C PRO A 311 0.18 -20.66 -8.65
N PRO A 312 -0.87 -20.69 -9.49
CA PRO A 312 -2.21 -20.24 -9.12
C PRO A 312 -2.73 -20.91 -7.84
N LEU A 313 -3.30 -20.13 -6.92
CA LEU A 313 -4.01 -20.65 -5.74
C LEU A 313 -3.21 -21.67 -4.91
N SER A 314 -1.89 -21.54 -4.87
CA SER A 314 -0.99 -22.49 -4.20
C SER A 314 -0.13 -21.84 -3.14
N THR A 315 0.43 -22.66 -2.24
CA THR A 315 1.45 -22.25 -1.29
C THR A 315 2.76 -22.94 -1.63
N GLU A 316 3.83 -22.16 -1.72
CA GLU A 316 5.20 -22.66 -1.82
C GLU A 316 5.91 -22.46 -0.48
N ILE A 317 6.70 -23.44 -0.04
CA ILE A 317 7.44 -23.39 1.23
C ILE A 317 8.94 -23.35 0.93
N PHE A 318 9.54 -22.22 1.27
CA PHE A 318 10.97 -21.98 1.17
C PHE A 318 11.63 -22.31 2.49
N VAL A 319 12.86 -22.79 2.44
CA VAL A 319 13.68 -23.07 3.62
C VAL A 319 14.88 -22.16 3.62
N ILE A 320 15.00 -21.36 4.68
CA ILE A 320 16.12 -20.46 4.95
C ILE A 320 17.03 -21.17 5.96
N SER A 321 18.31 -21.28 5.63
CA SER A 321 19.33 -21.87 6.50
C SER A 321 20.61 -21.07 6.47
N TYR A 322 21.41 -21.20 7.52
CA TYR A 322 22.74 -20.59 7.53
C TYR A 322 23.61 -21.20 6.43
N ASP A 323 24.28 -20.35 5.67
CA ASP A 323 25.20 -20.81 4.63
C ASP A 323 26.58 -21.08 5.24
N HIS A 324 26.85 -22.36 5.52
CA HIS A 324 28.13 -22.84 6.05
C HIS A 324 29.22 -22.96 4.98
N GLN A 325 28.84 -22.99 3.70
CA GLN A 325 29.75 -23.33 2.61
C GLN A 325 30.07 -22.13 1.70
N SER A 326 29.53 -20.94 2.01
CA SER A 326 29.64 -19.76 1.15
C SER A 326 29.20 -20.08 -0.28
N THR A 327 28.09 -20.81 -0.41
CA THR A 327 27.50 -21.16 -1.69
C THR A 327 27.16 -19.89 -2.46
N GLN A 328 27.56 -19.81 -3.74
CA GLN A 328 27.43 -18.60 -4.58
C GLN A 328 25.97 -18.20 -4.90
N HIS A 329 24.97 -18.78 -4.25
CA HIS A 329 23.56 -18.59 -4.59
C HIS A 329 22.90 -17.40 -3.88
N THR A 330 23.51 -16.91 -2.79
CA THR A 330 23.08 -15.67 -2.12
C THR A 330 24.16 -14.61 -2.29
N HIS A 331 23.85 -13.56 -3.07
CA HIS A 331 24.79 -12.49 -3.39
C HIS A 331 24.69 -11.33 -2.40
N ILE A 332 25.81 -10.77 -1.93
CA ILE A 332 25.80 -9.51 -1.17
C ILE A 332 25.72 -8.36 -2.17
N ALA A 333 24.62 -7.61 -2.21
CA ALA A 333 24.42 -6.57 -3.20
C ALA A 333 25.43 -5.41 -3.07
N ASP A 334 25.84 -4.87 -4.20
CA ASP A 334 26.82 -3.79 -4.29
C ASP A 334 26.16 -2.44 -3.99
N ILE A 335 26.82 -1.60 -3.20
CA ILE A 335 26.42 -0.20 -3.01
C ILE A 335 27.21 0.66 -3.99
N LEU A 336 26.53 1.13 -5.03
CA LEU A 336 27.16 1.83 -6.14
C LEU A 336 27.36 3.33 -5.89
N PHE A 337 26.44 3.93 -5.13
CA PHE A 337 26.44 5.36 -4.90
C PHE A 337 25.99 5.68 -3.49
N VAL A 338 26.55 6.74 -2.91
CA VAL A 338 26.19 7.26 -1.60
C VAL A 338 26.31 8.79 -1.61
N SER A 339 25.26 9.50 -1.23
CA SER A 339 25.29 10.95 -1.01
C SER A 339 24.64 11.35 0.31
N ASN A 340 25.18 12.39 0.94
CA ASN A 340 24.55 13.12 2.05
C ASN A 340 24.10 14.53 1.57
N GLU A 341 23.50 15.32 2.46
CA GLU A 341 22.95 16.67 2.18
C GLU A 341 23.87 17.60 1.36
N ASN A 342 25.19 17.52 1.56
CA ASN A 342 26.17 18.40 0.89
C ASN A 342 26.70 17.88 -0.45
N ALA A 343 26.27 16.68 -0.88
CA ALA A 343 26.75 16.08 -2.13
C ALA A 343 25.91 16.52 -3.34
N ASN A 344 26.57 16.61 -4.50
CA ASN A 344 25.97 17.14 -5.72
C ASN A 344 24.80 16.26 -6.18
N THR A 345 23.57 16.73 -5.97
CA THR A 345 22.32 16.02 -6.35
C THR A 345 22.34 15.56 -7.82
N SER A 346 23.03 16.29 -8.71
CA SER A 346 23.18 15.91 -10.11
C SER A 346 23.91 14.58 -10.35
N GLU A 347 24.80 14.16 -9.45
CA GLU A 347 25.54 12.89 -9.58
C GLU A 347 24.68 11.69 -9.14
N PHE A 348 23.86 11.85 -8.10
CA PHE A 348 22.84 10.88 -7.73
C PHE A 348 21.82 10.71 -8.85
N GLU A 349 21.30 11.82 -9.37
CA GLU A 349 20.36 11.83 -10.49
C GLU A 349 20.96 11.10 -11.70
N LYS A 350 22.21 11.42 -12.09
CA LYS A 350 22.90 10.71 -13.19
C LYS A 350 23.08 9.22 -12.93
N SER A 351 23.50 8.84 -11.73
CA SER A 351 23.73 7.43 -11.37
C SER A 351 22.44 6.62 -11.37
N LEU A 352 21.37 7.22 -10.83
CA LEU A 352 20.03 6.67 -10.86
C LEU A 352 19.53 6.54 -12.30
N LEU A 353 19.71 7.56 -13.13
CA LEU A 353 19.36 7.54 -14.54
C LEU A 353 20.15 6.50 -15.33
N VAL A 354 21.42 6.26 -15.02
CA VAL A 354 22.20 5.20 -15.68
C VAL A 354 21.65 3.82 -15.31
N ILE A 355 21.32 3.58 -14.03
CA ILE A 355 20.78 2.30 -13.57
C ILE A 355 19.38 2.05 -14.13
N ILE A 356 18.58 3.12 -14.16
CA ILE A 356 17.29 3.13 -14.82
C ILE A 356 17.49 2.90 -16.33
N ALA A 357 18.30 3.68 -17.03
CA ALA A 357 18.52 3.54 -18.47
C ALA A 357 19.07 2.16 -18.89
N ASP A 358 19.99 1.56 -18.13
CA ASP A 358 20.55 0.22 -18.37
C ASP A 358 19.45 -0.86 -18.32
N HIS A 359 18.49 -0.72 -17.40
CA HIS A 359 17.32 -1.61 -17.30
C HIS A 359 16.20 -1.22 -18.28
N PHE A 360 16.03 0.08 -18.53
CA PHE A 360 15.01 0.69 -19.38
C PHE A 360 15.34 0.62 -20.88
N GLN A 361 16.52 0.19 -21.30
CA GLN A 361 16.71 -0.30 -22.69
C GLN A 361 15.69 -1.41 -23.04
N LYS A 362 15.07 -2.05 -22.04
CA LYS A 362 13.94 -2.98 -22.21
C LYS A 362 12.57 -2.29 -22.34
N LEU A 363 12.35 -1.12 -21.72
CA LEU A 363 11.15 -0.30 -21.87
C LEU A 363 11.22 0.48 -23.19
N ARG A 364 10.80 -0.18 -24.27
CA ARG A 364 10.96 0.28 -25.66
C ARG A 364 10.44 1.70 -25.97
N ASN A 365 9.64 2.30 -25.09
CA ASN A 365 8.80 3.46 -25.39
C ASN A 365 8.97 4.68 -24.46
N PHE A 366 9.76 4.62 -23.38
CA PHE A 366 9.93 5.75 -22.45
C PHE A 366 11.41 5.99 -22.10
N ASN A 367 11.87 7.23 -22.27
CA ASN A 367 13.24 7.62 -21.95
C ASN A 367 13.25 8.52 -20.71
N ILE A 368 13.40 7.95 -19.51
CA ILE A 368 13.42 8.74 -18.25
C ILE A 368 14.67 9.63 -18.24
N THR A 369 14.50 10.95 -18.17
CA THR A 369 15.62 11.91 -18.24
C THR A 369 16.03 12.50 -16.90
N ARG A 370 15.14 12.48 -15.89
CA ARG A 370 15.43 12.96 -14.53
C ARG A 370 14.51 12.35 -13.48
N ILE A 371 15.05 12.13 -12.27
CA ILE A 371 14.27 11.82 -11.05
C ILE A 371 14.67 12.82 -9.96
N LYS A 372 13.73 13.67 -9.54
CA LYS A 372 13.94 14.60 -8.41
C LYS A 372 13.29 14.06 -7.11
N PRO A 373 14.07 13.79 -6.06
CA PRO A 373 13.58 13.28 -4.78
C PRO A 373 12.65 14.23 -3.99
N ASP A 374 12.79 15.54 -4.20
CA ASP A 374 12.14 16.64 -3.46
C ASP A 374 10.77 17.04 -4.02
N GLU A 375 10.42 16.58 -5.22
CA GLU A 375 9.13 16.84 -5.89
C GLU A 375 8.49 15.57 -6.50
N PHE A 376 9.17 14.42 -6.39
CA PHE A 376 8.94 13.19 -7.15
C PHE A 376 8.63 13.44 -8.63
N LEU A 377 9.49 14.22 -9.29
CA LEU A 377 9.37 14.51 -10.71
C LEU A 377 10.08 13.42 -11.52
N ILE A 378 9.32 12.59 -12.23
CA ILE A 378 9.83 11.83 -13.39
C ILE A 378 9.70 12.81 -14.56
N GLU A 379 10.81 13.24 -15.14
CA GLU A 379 10.83 14.28 -16.19
C GLU A 379 11.28 13.65 -17.51
N THR A 380 10.59 14.00 -18.60
CA THR A 380 11.03 13.78 -19.98
C THR A 380 10.82 15.14 -20.67
N GLU A 381 11.93 15.78 -21.03
CA GLU A 381 12.17 17.20 -21.39
C GLU A 381 11.20 18.31 -20.90
N SER A 382 11.73 19.08 -19.95
CA SER A 382 11.50 20.51 -19.63
C SER A 382 10.15 20.97 -19.05
N VAL A 383 10.08 21.21 -17.72
CA VAL A 383 9.50 22.41 -17.07
C VAL A 383 10.00 22.56 -15.61
N LYS A 384 10.46 23.76 -15.21
CA LYS A 384 10.77 24.12 -13.82
C LYS A 384 9.51 24.52 -13.03
N THR A 385 9.45 24.17 -11.74
CA THR A 385 8.32 24.37 -10.81
C THR A 385 8.48 25.59 -9.89
N THR A 386 7.37 26.32 -9.70
CA THR A 386 7.03 27.24 -8.60
C THR A 386 5.50 27.30 -8.51
N HIS A 387 4.92 27.73 -7.38
CA HIS A 387 3.46 27.81 -7.24
C HIS A 387 2.85 29.20 -7.38
N SER A 388 1.96 29.28 -8.37
CA SER A 388 0.95 30.29 -8.65
C SER A 388 -0.43 29.70 -8.31
N ALA A 389 -1.41 30.57 -8.05
CA ALA A 389 -2.83 30.22 -7.86
C ALA A 389 -3.45 29.44 -9.05
N ASP A 390 -2.76 29.39 -10.20
CA ASP A 390 -3.21 28.68 -11.40
C ASP A 390 -2.75 27.20 -11.49
N SER A 391 -1.74 26.78 -10.70
CA SER A 391 -1.05 25.48 -10.90
C SER A 391 -1.16 24.47 -9.74
N GLY A 392 -1.82 24.85 -8.63
CA GLY A 392 -2.41 23.91 -7.68
C GLY A 392 -1.46 23.11 -6.77
N LEU A 393 -0.27 23.63 -6.52
CA LEU A 393 0.75 22.96 -5.72
C LEU A 393 1.26 24.11 -4.78
N ILE A 394 1.85 23.86 -3.59
CA ILE A 394 1.94 24.95 -2.56
C ILE A 394 3.36 25.20 -2.02
N THR A 395 4.18 24.19 -1.72
CA THR A 395 5.59 24.42 -1.32
C THR A 395 6.35 23.09 -1.35
N SER A 396 7.63 23.09 -1.73
CA SER A 396 8.47 21.89 -1.61
C SER A 396 8.73 21.55 -0.14
N LEU A 397 8.64 20.27 0.23
CA LEU A 397 8.99 19.82 1.58
C LEU A 397 10.53 19.78 1.73
N PRO A 398 11.13 20.50 2.70
CA PRO A 398 12.58 20.43 2.88
C PRO A 398 12.98 19.03 3.37
N LEU A 399 13.80 18.34 2.58
CA LEU A 399 14.36 17.04 2.91
C LEU A 399 15.55 17.19 3.85
N ILE A 400 15.29 17.15 5.16
CA ILE A 400 16.31 17.22 6.23
C ILE A 400 16.89 15.83 6.49
N ASP A 401 18.18 15.77 6.86
CA ASP A 401 18.99 14.58 7.07
C ASP A 401 19.06 13.67 5.85
N LEU A 402 19.13 14.29 4.66
CA LEU A 402 19.01 13.60 3.39
C LEU A 402 20.22 12.68 3.14
N ARG A 403 19.92 11.39 2.99
CA ARG A 403 20.85 10.36 2.58
C ARG A 403 20.29 9.64 1.37
N ARG A 404 21.15 9.37 0.39
CA ARG A 404 20.75 8.61 -0.79
C ARG A 404 21.79 7.56 -1.11
N PHE A 405 21.35 6.40 -1.51
CA PHE A 405 22.27 5.37 -1.99
C PHE A 405 21.58 4.44 -2.97
N ILE A 406 22.38 3.75 -3.77
CA ILE A 406 21.89 2.81 -4.77
C ILE A 406 22.51 1.44 -4.52
N VAL A 407 21.65 0.43 -4.53
CA VAL A 407 21.98 -0.97 -4.35
C VAL A 407 21.78 -1.68 -5.68
N LYS A 408 22.79 -2.43 -6.13
CA LYS A 408 22.74 -3.26 -7.32
C LYS A 408 23.00 -4.71 -6.93
N GLY A 409 22.08 -5.59 -7.30
CA GLY A 409 22.27 -7.02 -7.16
C GLY A 409 21.64 -7.80 -8.32
N PRO A 410 21.80 -9.13 -8.32
CA PRO A 410 21.30 -10.00 -9.38
C PRO A 410 19.78 -10.16 -9.37
N VAL A 411 19.11 -10.04 -8.23
CA VAL A 411 17.65 -10.21 -8.07
C VAL A 411 16.90 -8.89 -8.28
N GLN A 412 17.42 -7.78 -7.76
CA GLN A 412 16.85 -6.43 -7.97
C GLN A 412 17.92 -5.35 -7.84
N GLN A 413 17.59 -4.17 -8.37
CA GLN A 413 18.30 -2.92 -8.10
C GLN A 413 17.36 -1.96 -7.39
N SER A 414 17.88 -1.17 -6.45
CA SER A 414 17.07 -0.30 -5.62
C SER A 414 17.78 1.00 -5.30
N ALA A 415 17.08 2.12 -5.46
CA ALA A 415 17.52 3.43 -5.03
C ALA A 415 16.77 3.84 -3.77
N TYR A 416 17.53 4.28 -2.77
CA TYR A 416 17.00 4.70 -1.48
C TYR A 416 17.20 6.20 -1.31
N ILE A 417 16.16 6.87 -0.86
CA ILE A 417 16.15 8.29 -0.51
C ILE A 417 15.58 8.36 0.91
N LEU A 418 16.44 8.73 1.85
CA LEU A 418 16.12 8.78 3.28
C LEU A 418 16.19 10.22 3.75
N SER A 419 15.12 10.72 4.35
CA SER A 419 15.07 12.00 5.04
C SER A 419 14.33 11.82 6.36
N LYS A 420 14.29 12.87 7.17
CA LYS A 420 13.55 12.89 8.44
C LYS A 420 12.07 12.56 8.28
N TYR A 421 11.43 13.02 7.20
CA TYR A 421 9.97 12.94 7.01
C TYR A 421 9.56 11.93 5.94
N ILE A 422 10.44 11.66 4.97
CA ILE A 422 10.18 10.78 3.85
C ILE A 422 11.30 9.75 3.75
N THR A 423 10.92 8.48 3.76
CA THR A 423 11.77 7.36 3.35
C THR A 423 11.17 6.77 2.09
N GLN A 424 11.94 6.76 1.01
CA GLN A 424 11.52 6.25 -0.28
C GLN A 424 12.49 5.18 -0.78
N LYS A 425 11.93 4.09 -1.30
CA LYS A 425 12.63 3.05 -2.04
C LYS A 425 12.02 2.99 -3.44
N ILE A 426 12.86 3.11 -4.45
CA ILE A 426 12.51 2.88 -5.86
C ILE A 426 13.22 1.61 -6.28
N ALA A 427 12.50 0.57 -6.67
CA ALA A 427 13.04 -0.73 -7.00
C ALA A 427 12.68 -1.16 -8.42
N LEU A 428 13.63 -1.84 -9.05
CA LEU A 428 13.49 -2.53 -10.33
C LEU A 428 13.84 -3.98 -10.10
N HIS A 429 12.89 -4.86 -10.39
CA HIS A 429 13.10 -6.29 -10.22
C HIS A 429 13.74 -6.86 -11.48
N ASN A 430 14.76 -7.70 -11.31
CA ASN A 430 15.39 -8.41 -12.43
C ASN A 430 14.57 -9.67 -12.78
N ILE A 431 13.37 -9.42 -13.31
CA ILE A 431 12.43 -10.44 -13.74
C ILE A 431 12.23 -10.29 -15.25
N GLU A 432 12.05 -11.40 -15.95
CA GLU A 432 11.70 -11.37 -17.38
C GLU A 432 10.21 -11.11 -17.59
N GLY A 433 9.86 -10.42 -18.67
CA GLY A 433 8.48 -10.10 -19.03
C GLY A 433 7.99 -8.78 -18.43
N ASN A 434 6.68 -8.56 -18.53
CA ASN A 434 6.05 -7.28 -18.19
C ASN A 434 6.22 -6.89 -16.71
N GLU A 435 6.38 -7.86 -15.79
CA GLU A 435 6.65 -7.56 -14.38
C GLU A 435 8.03 -6.93 -14.15
N GLY A 436 9.02 -7.27 -14.98
CA GLY A 436 10.36 -6.66 -14.93
C GLY A 436 10.44 -5.25 -15.49
N GLU A 437 9.37 -4.81 -16.18
CA GLU A 437 9.24 -3.48 -16.79
C GLU A 437 8.50 -2.47 -15.88
N GLN A 438 8.24 -2.85 -14.62
CA GLN A 438 7.54 -2.02 -13.64
C GLN A 438 8.52 -1.34 -12.69
N LEU A 439 8.23 -0.06 -12.39
CA LEU A 439 8.93 0.68 -11.34
C LEU A 439 8.14 0.54 -10.03
N HIS A 440 8.75 -0.09 -9.03
CA HIS A 440 8.14 -0.22 -7.70
C HIS A 440 8.57 0.93 -6.81
N ILE A 441 7.61 1.72 -6.32
CA ILE A 441 7.88 2.85 -5.44
C ILE A 441 7.23 2.56 -4.08
N SER A 442 8.04 2.52 -3.04
CA SER A 442 7.58 2.42 -1.66
C SER A 442 7.92 3.71 -0.93
N MET A 443 6.95 4.28 -0.23
CA MET A 443 7.11 5.53 0.51
C MET A 443 6.58 5.38 1.93
N ARG A 444 7.40 5.78 2.89
CA ARG A 444 6.98 6.08 4.26
C ARG A 444 7.00 7.59 4.43
N VAL A 445 5.84 8.15 4.75
CA VAL A 445 5.63 9.58 4.91
C VAL A 445 5.19 9.88 6.35
N ASP A 446 5.87 10.80 7.01
CA ASP A 446 5.55 11.27 8.36
C ASP A 446 5.40 12.79 8.39
N ILE A 447 4.15 13.24 8.22
CA ILE A 447 3.79 14.66 8.23
C ILE A 447 3.21 15.13 9.58
N ARG A 448 3.33 14.35 10.66
CA ARG A 448 2.71 14.67 11.98
C ARG A 448 3.20 15.97 12.60
N GLY A 449 4.37 16.46 12.17
CA GLY A 449 4.94 17.74 12.61
C GLY A 449 4.51 18.95 11.77
N PHE A 450 3.66 18.76 10.76
CA PHE A 450 3.21 19.83 9.86
C PHE A 450 1.73 20.13 10.08
N ASN A 451 1.36 21.41 9.94
CA ASN A 451 -0.02 21.89 9.99
C ASN A 451 -0.36 22.49 8.63
N ASN A 452 -1.62 22.38 8.20
CA ASN A 452 -2.14 22.96 6.96
C ASN A 452 -1.28 22.62 5.73
N MET A 453 -0.93 21.34 5.59
CA MET A 453 -0.08 20.84 4.52
C MET A 453 -0.69 19.60 3.89
N GLU A 454 -0.70 19.57 2.56
CA GLU A 454 -0.99 18.40 1.75
C GLU A 454 0.25 18.06 0.92
N LEU A 455 0.63 16.78 0.94
CA LEU A 455 1.77 16.29 0.17
C LEU A 455 1.26 15.59 -1.08
N ILE A 456 1.82 15.93 -2.23
CA ILE A 456 1.53 15.26 -3.49
C ILE A 456 2.80 14.67 -4.10
N THR A 457 2.60 13.63 -4.89
CA THR A 457 3.62 13.00 -5.73
C THR A 457 3.27 13.29 -7.18
N ARG A 458 4.15 13.96 -7.95
CA ARG A 458 3.83 14.42 -9.31
C ARG A 458 4.66 13.73 -10.39
N PHE A 459 4.02 12.84 -11.14
CA PHE A 459 4.61 12.25 -12.34
C PHE A 459 4.49 13.22 -13.51
N SER A 460 5.55 13.38 -14.31
CA SER A 460 5.53 14.18 -15.54
C SER A 460 6.03 13.33 -16.73
N SER A 461 5.62 13.70 -17.93
CA SER A 461 5.93 12.95 -19.14
C SER A 461 5.86 13.83 -20.38
N ASP A 462 6.58 13.44 -21.42
CA ASP A 462 6.64 14.02 -22.77
C ASP A 462 5.55 13.43 -23.68
N LEU A 463 4.51 12.83 -23.11
CA LEU A 463 3.31 12.40 -23.85
C LEU A 463 2.75 13.59 -24.62
N HIS A 464 2.33 13.34 -25.87
CA HIS A 464 1.88 14.41 -26.75
C HIS A 464 0.60 15.08 -26.21
N SER A 465 0.73 16.28 -25.65
CA SER A 465 -0.33 16.99 -24.93
C SER A 465 -1.66 17.08 -25.69
N ASN A 466 -1.62 17.18 -27.02
CA ASN A 466 -2.81 17.33 -27.87
C ASN A 466 -3.62 16.03 -28.01
N SER A 467 -3.00 14.87 -27.78
CA SER A 467 -3.63 13.55 -27.86
C SER A 467 -3.72 12.85 -26.49
N THR A 468 -3.14 13.44 -25.44
CA THR A 468 -3.11 12.82 -24.11
C THR A 468 -4.50 12.75 -23.49
N GLN A 469 -4.92 11.54 -23.15
CA GLN A 469 -6.15 11.22 -22.44
C GLN A 469 -5.81 10.82 -21.00
N PHE A 470 -6.63 11.29 -20.06
CA PHE A 470 -6.50 11.01 -18.63
C PHE A 470 -7.65 10.12 -18.17
N TYR A 471 -7.36 9.12 -17.35
CA TYR A 471 -8.33 8.20 -16.77
C TYR A 471 -8.06 7.98 -15.29
N THR A 472 -9.13 7.80 -14.52
CA THR A 472 -9.05 7.25 -13.16
C THR A 472 -10.02 6.09 -13.02
N ASP A 473 -9.69 5.15 -12.12
CA ASP A 473 -10.58 4.03 -11.86
C ASP A 473 -11.79 4.40 -11.01
N SER A 474 -12.91 3.72 -11.25
CA SER A 474 -14.09 3.73 -10.39
C SER A 474 -14.08 2.43 -9.60
N ASN A 475 -13.76 2.55 -8.30
CA ASN A 475 -13.79 1.48 -7.31
C ASN A 475 -12.95 0.24 -7.66
N GLY A 476 -11.89 0.39 -8.47
CA GLY A 476 -11.07 -0.72 -8.96
C GLY A 476 -11.76 -1.62 -9.99
N PHE A 477 -12.88 -1.18 -10.57
CA PHE A 477 -13.70 -1.97 -11.49
C PHE A 477 -13.55 -1.53 -12.96
N GLN A 478 -13.67 -0.23 -13.23
CA GLN A 478 -13.61 0.33 -14.59
C GLN A 478 -12.77 1.60 -14.63
N LEU A 479 -12.14 1.90 -15.78
CA LEU A 479 -11.44 3.16 -16.02
C LEU A 479 -12.41 4.16 -16.66
N LEU A 480 -12.57 5.33 -16.05
CA LEU A 480 -13.38 6.42 -16.57
C LEU A 480 -12.49 7.51 -17.15
N LYS A 481 -12.81 7.96 -18.37
CA LYS A 481 -12.11 9.10 -19.00
C LYS A 481 -12.44 10.37 -18.21
N ARG A 482 -11.41 11.15 -17.92
CA ARG A 482 -11.48 12.45 -17.24
C ARG A 482 -11.02 13.54 -18.19
N GLU A 483 -11.58 14.73 -18.04
CA GLU A 483 -11.21 15.89 -18.85
C GLU A 483 -10.81 17.02 -17.91
N TYR A 484 -9.59 17.54 -18.10
CA TYR A 484 -9.12 18.67 -17.33
C TYR A 484 -9.80 19.94 -17.84
N ASN A 485 -10.51 20.64 -16.96
CA ASN A 485 -11.16 21.89 -17.29
C ASN A 485 -10.37 23.07 -16.72
N HIS A 486 -9.69 23.79 -17.61
CA HIS A 486 -8.89 24.98 -17.27
C HIS A 486 -9.71 26.15 -16.69
N ASN A 487 -11.04 26.15 -16.89
CA ASN A 487 -11.92 27.18 -16.32
C ASN A 487 -12.36 26.84 -14.88
N LEU A 488 -12.05 25.64 -14.39
CA LEU A 488 -12.35 25.22 -13.03
C LEU A 488 -11.10 25.28 -12.15
N PRO A 489 -11.25 25.54 -10.85
CA PRO A 489 -10.13 25.51 -9.93
C PRO A 489 -9.51 24.10 -9.86
N VAL A 490 -8.25 24.03 -9.41
CA VAL A 490 -7.49 22.76 -9.35
C VAL A 490 -8.24 21.68 -8.56
N ASN A 491 -8.82 22.03 -7.41
CA ASN A 491 -9.55 21.09 -6.56
C ASN A 491 -10.80 20.49 -7.23
N ALA A 492 -11.35 21.13 -8.27
CA ALA A 492 -12.45 20.62 -9.09
C ALA A 492 -11.99 19.68 -10.22
N ASN A 493 -10.68 19.59 -10.45
CA ASN A 493 -10.06 18.65 -11.39
C ASN A 493 -9.42 17.44 -10.67
N TYR A 494 -9.58 17.33 -9.35
CA TYR A 494 -9.20 16.14 -8.59
C TYR A 494 -10.29 15.08 -8.71
N TYR A 495 -9.87 13.86 -9.03
CA TYR A 495 -10.74 12.69 -9.10
C TYR A 495 -10.20 11.61 -8.16
N PRO A 496 -11.07 10.76 -7.59
CA PRO A 496 -10.59 9.65 -6.77
C PRO A 496 -9.76 8.71 -7.64
N MET A 497 -8.68 8.19 -7.07
CA MET A 497 -7.88 7.10 -7.61
C MET A 497 -7.86 5.94 -6.61
N PRO A 498 -8.95 5.14 -6.53
CA PRO A 498 -9.02 4.02 -5.59
C PRO A 498 -7.97 2.93 -5.82
N THR A 499 -7.51 2.74 -7.06
CA THR A 499 -6.49 1.74 -7.42
C THR A 499 -5.52 2.22 -8.50
N ALA A 500 -5.96 2.95 -9.52
CA ALA A 500 -5.14 3.28 -10.67
C ALA A 500 -5.55 4.56 -11.41
N ALA A 501 -4.55 5.27 -11.91
CA ALA A 501 -4.70 6.38 -12.85
C ALA A 501 -3.87 6.11 -14.11
N VAL A 502 -4.36 6.57 -15.26
CA VAL A 502 -3.72 6.33 -16.56
C VAL A 502 -3.61 7.64 -17.33
N LEU A 503 -2.43 7.89 -17.90
CA LEU A 503 -2.20 8.89 -18.94
C LEU A 503 -1.79 8.16 -20.22
N GLN A 504 -2.41 8.50 -21.34
CA GLN A 504 -2.15 7.83 -22.61
C GLN A 504 -2.21 8.81 -23.79
N ASP A 505 -1.20 8.78 -24.66
CA ASP A 505 -1.27 9.37 -26.01
C ASP A 505 -1.48 8.28 -27.08
N ASP A 506 -1.43 8.65 -28.36
CA ASP A 506 -1.65 7.71 -29.48
C ASP A 506 -0.62 6.56 -29.56
N SER A 507 0.51 6.70 -28.86
CA SER A 507 1.68 5.81 -28.95
C SER A 507 2.06 5.14 -27.62
N ARG A 508 1.78 5.78 -26.49
CA ARG A 508 2.39 5.50 -25.19
C ARG A 508 1.37 5.63 -24.07
N ARG A 509 1.52 4.79 -23.04
CA ARG A 509 0.66 4.78 -21.85
C ARG A 509 1.51 4.70 -20.58
N ILE A 510 1.20 5.56 -19.62
CA ILE A 510 1.70 5.52 -18.25
C ILE A 510 0.54 5.13 -17.34
N THR A 511 0.71 4.06 -16.58
CA THR A 511 -0.27 3.59 -15.59
C THR A 511 0.37 3.66 -14.21
N ILE A 512 -0.26 4.38 -13.30
CA ILE A 512 0.11 4.42 -11.88
C ILE A 512 -0.89 3.54 -11.14
N VAL A 513 -0.39 2.62 -10.33
CA VAL A 513 -1.21 1.75 -9.47
C VAL A 513 -0.79 1.98 -8.02
N SER A 514 -1.76 2.09 -7.12
CA SER A 514 -1.53 2.33 -5.68
C SER A 514 -2.18 1.26 -4.81
N ASP A 515 -1.53 0.94 -3.69
CA ASP A 515 -2.08 0.12 -2.60
C ASP A 515 -2.92 0.94 -1.60
N VAL A 516 -3.09 2.24 -1.87
CA VAL A 516 -3.90 3.18 -1.08
C VAL A 516 -4.84 3.92 -2.03
N GLY A 517 -6.10 4.09 -1.63
CA GLY A 517 -7.01 4.99 -2.35
C GLY A 517 -6.59 6.44 -2.14
N HIS A 518 -6.44 7.20 -3.23
CA HIS A 518 -6.05 8.61 -3.22
C HIS A 518 -7.14 9.54 -3.65
#